data_AF-A0A645ARW8-F1
#
_entry.id   AF-A0A645ARW8-F1
#
_cell.length_a   1.000
_cell.length_b   1.000
_cell.length_c   1.000
_cell.angle_alpha   90.00
_cell.angle_beta   90.00
_cell.angle_gamma   90.00
#
_symmetry.space_group_name_H-M   'P 1'
#
loop_
_entity.id
_entity.type
_entity.pdbx_description
1 polymer ?
#
loop_
_entity_poly.entity_id
_entity_poly.type
_entity_poly.pdbx_seq_one_letter_code
_entity_poly.pdbx_strand_id
1 'polypeptide(L)' 'MSLRRLGKPVWMLQYNKEAHNLKLRRNAKDLSIRLQQFFDHYLKGAPAPVWMTRGLPAIEKGKSWGYEIDDGTAGK' A
#
# COMPACT_ATOMS: atom_id res chain seq x y z
N MET A 1 13.92 -5.91 8.71
CA MET A 1 13.18 -7.18 8.45
C MET A 1 12.68 -7.90 9.70
N SER A 2 13.01 -7.44 10.92
CA SER A 2 12.63 -8.13 12.17
C SER A 2 11.12 -8.25 12.40
N LEU A 3 10.33 -7.23 12.05
CA LEU A 3 8.86 -7.26 12.22
C LEU A 3 8.19 -8.36 11.39
N ARG A 4 8.66 -8.59 10.16
CA ARG A 4 8.17 -9.67 9.29
C ARG A 4 8.47 -11.05 9.90
N ARG A 5 9.64 -11.23 10.51
CA ARG A 5 10.01 -12.47 11.21
C ARG A 5 9.13 -12.72 12.44
N LEU A 6 8.66 -11.66 13.08
CA LEU A 6 7.74 -11.74 14.22
C LEU A 6 6.26 -11.93 13.81
N GLY A 7 5.98 -12.15 12.52
CA GLY A 7 4.61 -12.33 12.02
C GLY A 7 3.72 -11.09 12.19
N LYS A 8 4.31 -9.91 12.36
CA LYS A 8 3.54 -8.68 12.50
C LYS A 8 3.08 -8.19 11.11
N PRO A 9 1.83 -7.73 10.97
CA PRO A 9 1.38 -7.13 9.72
C PRO A 9 2.18 -5.84 9.48
N VAL A 10 2.94 -5.81 8.39
CA VAL A 10 3.81 -4.68 8.02
C VAL A 10 3.83 -4.48 6.53
N TRP A 11 3.98 -3.21 6.12
CA TRP A 11 4.06 -2.80 4.73
C TRP A 11 5.35 -2.01 4.49
N MET A 12 5.99 -2.26 3.36
CA MET A 12 7.17 -1.53 2.92
C MET A 12 6.84 -0.83 1.61
N LEU A 13 6.88 0.49 1.63
CA LEU A 13 6.70 1.31 0.44
C LEU A 13 8.07 1.66 -0.13
N GLN A 14 8.29 1.36 -1.41
CA GLN A 14 9.54 1.63 -2.10
C GLN A 14 9.29 2.44 -3.37
N TYR A 15 9.80 3.66 -3.40
CA TYR A 15 9.76 4.53 -4.56
C TYR A 15 11.10 4.48 -5.30
N ASN A 16 11.09 4.01 -6.55
CA ASN A 16 12.31 3.86 -7.33
C ASN A 16 12.86 5.23 -7.74
N LYS A 17 14.19 5.41 -7.67
CA LYS A 17 14.91 6.63 -8.08
C LYS A 17 14.53 7.89 -7.27
N GLU A 18 13.99 7.71 -6.07
CA GLU A 18 13.74 8.80 -5.12
C GLU A 18 14.86 8.86 -4.07
N ALA A 19 15.05 10.05 -3.49
CA ALA A 19 15.96 10.27 -2.38
C ALA A 19 15.23 10.10 -1.03
N HIS A 20 15.83 10.59 0.06
CA HIS A 20 15.19 10.62 1.38
C HIS A 20 13.83 11.32 1.36
N ASN A 21 13.74 12.42 0.59
CA ASN A 21 12.49 13.13 0.33
C ASN A 21 11.97 12.77 -1.06
N LEU A 22 10.65 12.57 -1.16
CA LEU A 22 9.97 12.37 -2.42
C LEU A 22 9.98 13.67 -3.23
N LYS A 23 10.70 13.68 -4.34
CA LYS A 23 10.76 14.84 -5.26
C LYS A 23 9.68 14.75 -6.33
N LEU A 24 9.34 13.55 -6.81
CA LEU A 24 8.32 13.40 -7.84
C LEU A 24 6.94 13.55 -7.21
N ARG A 25 6.18 14.54 -7.71
CA ARG A 25 4.81 14.83 -7.24
C ARG A 25 3.89 13.61 -7.31
N ARG A 26 4.10 12.72 -8.28
CA ARG A 26 3.37 11.45 -8.41
C ARG A 26 3.58 10.54 -7.19
N ASN A 27 4.82 10.43 -6.72
CA ASN A 27 5.17 9.57 -5.59
C ASN A 27 4.69 10.19 -4.28
N ALA A 28 4.79 11.52 -4.14
CA ALA A 28 4.21 12.22 -2.99
C ALA A 28 2.69 12.00 -2.90
N LYS A 29 1.97 12.07 -4.03
CA LYS A 29 0.54 11.79 -4.08
C LYS A 29 0.21 10.33 -3.72
N ASP A 30 0.96 9.36 -4.26
CA ASP A 30 0.79 7.94 -3.89
C ASP A 30 0.98 7.72 -2.39
N LEU A 31 2.02 8.33 -1.78
CA LEU A 31 2.23 8.24 -0.35
C LEU A 31 1.06 8.81 0.46
N SER A 32 0.55 9.98 0.09
CA SER A 32 -0.61 10.59 0.75
C SER A 32 -1.85 9.71 0.66
N ILE A 33 -2.12 9.09 -0.51
CA ILE A 33 -3.26 8.19 -0.69
C ILE A 33 -3.10 6.93 0.18
N ARG A 34 -1.92 6.31 0.18
CA ARG A 34 -1.66 5.11 0.98
C ARG A 34 -1.78 5.38 2.48
N LEU A 35 -1.30 6.54 2.94
CA LEU A 35 -1.43 6.94 4.33
C LEU A 35 -2.90 7.13 4.72
N GLN A 36 -3.68 7.80 3.87
CA GLN A 36 -5.12 7.98 4.07
C GLN A 36 -5.84 6.63 4.16
N GLN A 37 -5.61 5.74 3.18
CA GLN A 37 -6.25 4.42 3.15
C GLN A 37 -5.85 3.54 4.34
N PHE A 38 -4.58 3.60 4.76
CA PHE A 38 -4.11 2.88 5.94
C PHE A 38 -4.88 3.30 7.19
N PHE A 39 -5.02 4.61 7.42
CA PHE A 39 -5.77 5.11 8.57
C PHE A 39 -7.28 4.90 8.43
N ASP A 40 -7.84 4.99 7.23
CA ASP A 40 -9.25 4.68 7.01
C ASP A 40 -9.56 3.23 7.37
N HIS A 41 -8.67 2.29 7.02
CA HIS A 41 -8.83 0.89 7.40
C HIS A 41 -8.73 0.68 8.91
N TYR A 42 -7.65 1.19 9.54
CA TYR A 42 -7.39 0.90 10.95
C TYR A 42 -8.16 1.75 11.96
N LEU A 43 -8.51 2.99 11.59
CA LEU A 43 -9.13 3.95 12.52
C LEU A 43 -10.61 4.19 12.22
N LYS A 44 -11.06 3.97 10.98
CA LYS A 44 -12.46 4.19 10.58
C LYS A 44 -13.20 2.90 10.23
N GLY A 45 -12.52 1.75 10.19
CA GLY A 45 -13.14 0.47 9.82
C GLY A 45 -13.51 0.36 8.35
N ALA A 46 -12.91 1.19 7.47
CA ALA A 46 -13.08 1.04 6.04
C ALA A 46 -12.46 -0.29 5.57
N PRO A 47 -12.93 -0.89 4.46
CA PRO A 47 -12.32 -2.12 3.98
C PRO A 47 -10.90 -1.86 3.46
N ALA A 48 -10.04 -2.88 3.54
CA ALA A 48 -8.63 -2.72 3.19
C ALA A 48 -8.45 -2.56 1.67
N PRO A 49 -7.54 -1.68 1.20
CA PRO A 49 -7.19 -1.60 -0.20
C PRO A 49 -6.36 -2.82 -0.65
N VAL A 50 -6.41 -3.15 -1.95
CA VAL A 50 -5.71 -4.29 -2.57
C VAL A 50 -4.21 -4.28 -2.27
N TRP A 51 -3.58 -3.10 -2.27
CA TRP A 51 -2.14 -3.00 -1.97
C TRP A 51 -1.80 -3.42 -0.53
N MET A 52 -2.75 -3.35 0.41
CA MET A 52 -2.54 -3.80 1.80
C MET A 52 -2.72 -5.30 1.95
N THR A 53 -3.63 -5.92 1.21
CA THR A 53 -3.94 -7.35 1.34
C THR A 53 -3.03 -8.23 0.50
N ARG A 54 -2.85 -7.89 -0.78
CA ARG A 54 -2.12 -8.70 -1.77
C ARG A 54 -0.75 -8.13 -2.10
N GLY A 55 -0.50 -6.87 -1.75
CA GLY A 55 0.67 -6.13 -2.20
C GLY A 55 0.57 -5.75 -3.68
N LEU A 56 1.63 -5.13 -4.20
CA LEU A 56 1.72 -4.80 -5.62
C LEU A 56 2.91 -5.54 -6.25
N PRO A 57 2.68 -6.46 -7.21
CA PRO A 57 3.76 -7.13 -7.92
C PRO A 57 4.68 -6.13 -8.63
N ALA A 58 5.98 -6.42 -8.70
CA ALA A 58 6.94 -5.55 -9.36
C ALA A 58 6.61 -5.28 -10.84
N ILE A 59 5.98 -6.25 -11.51
CA ILE A 59 5.53 -6.16 -12.91
C ILE A 59 4.35 -5.18 -13.12
N GLU A 60 3.59 -4.93 -12.06
CA GLU A 60 2.44 -4.01 -12.06
C GLU A 60 2.85 -2.58 -11.65
N LYS A 61 4.10 -2.39 -11.21
CA LYS A 61 4.61 -1.11 -10.75
C LYS A 61 4.57 -0.07 -11.88
N GLY A 62 3.71 0.93 -11.74
CA GLY A 62 3.49 1.99 -12.72
C GLY A 62 2.39 1.70 -13.75
N LYS A 63 1.78 0.50 -13.72
CA LYS A 63 0.58 0.14 -14.47
C LYS A 63 -0.66 0.23 -13.59
N SER A 64 -0.60 -0.38 -12.42
CA SER A 64 -1.61 -0.28 -11.36
C SER A 64 -0.97 0.25 -10.08
N TRP A 65 -1.81 0.84 -9.22
CA TRP A 65 -1.42 1.33 -7.91
C TRP A 65 -2.03 0.52 -6.76
N GLY A 66 -3.01 -0.35 -7.07
CA GLY A 66 -3.72 -1.19 -6.11
C GLY A 66 -4.57 -0.40 -5.11
N TYR A 67 -5.08 0.76 -5.51
CA TYR A 67 -5.90 1.62 -4.66
C TYR A 67 -7.34 1.11 -4.51
N GLU A 68 -7.76 0.16 -5.35
CA GLU A 68 -9.10 -0.42 -5.23
C GLU A 68 -9.28 -1.08 -3.87
N ILE A 69 -10.53 -1.12 -3.41
CA ILE A 69 -10.90 -1.81 -2.18
C ILE A 69 -10.94 -3.31 -2.45
N ASP A 70 -10.38 -4.10 -1.54
CA ASP A 70 -10.47 -5.56 -1.61
C ASP A 70 -11.82 -5.98 -1.00
N ASP A 71 -12.86 -6.09 -1.84
CA ASP A 71 -14.25 -6.36 -1.45
C ASP A 71 -14.49 -7.79 -0.91
N GLY A 72 -13.43 -8.56 -0.62
CA GLY A 72 -13.52 -9.87 0.06
C GLY A 72 -14.35 -10.96 -0.65
N THR A 73 -14.83 -10.71 -1.87
CA THR A 73 -15.72 -11.60 -2.64
C THR A 73 -14.94 -12.57 -3.54
N ALA A 74 -13.78 -13.03 -3.06
CA ALA A 74 -13.04 -14.14 -3.66
C ALA A 74 -12.73 -15.19 -2.59
N GLY A 75 -13.65 -16.15 -2.44
CA GLY A 75 -13.43 -17.37 -1.66
C GLY A 75 -14.55 -17.76 -0.70
N LYS A 76 -15.75 -18.03 -1.23
CA LYS A 76 -16.51 -19.21 -0.82
C LYS A 76 -16.24 -20.32 -1.84
#